data_AF-F9Y3U5-F1
#
_entry.id   AF-F9Y3U5-F1
#
_cell.length_a   1.000
_cell.length_b   1.000
_cell.length_c   1.000
_cell.angle_alpha   90.00
_cell.angle_beta   90.00
_cell.angle_gamma   90.00
#
_symmetry.space_group_name_H-M   'P 1'
#
loop_
_entity.id
_entity.type
_entity.pdbx_description
1 polymer ?
#
loop_
_entity_poly.entity_id
_entity_poly.type
_entity_poly.pdbx_seq_one_letter_code
_entity_poly.pdbx_strand_id
1 'polypeptide(L)'
;MTAFADVSSAQAQVACHEGTLFIRKHDTGETLRFMVAVVDTVQTRAQGLMFVPQMPDMAGMLFVYDAPESPSFWMRNTLIPLDMLFAAPDGEITRIHENAIPHDETAIPGGPNVQYVLEINGGAAEALGLTAGDHMIHPSIAGSCN
;
A
#
# COMPACT_ATOMS: atom_id res chain seq x y z
N MET A 1 49.90 1.40 -21.82
CA MET A 1 48.61 2.02 -22.13
C MET A 1 47.57 1.39 -21.23
N THR A 2 47.24 2.09 -20.15
CA THR A 2 46.22 1.71 -19.16
C THR A 2 44.84 1.95 -19.78
N ALA A 3 44.03 0.91 -19.94
CA ALA A 3 42.63 1.05 -20.32
C ALA A 3 41.80 1.03 -19.04
N PHE A 4 40.97 2.07 -18.89
CA PHE A 4 40.13 2.33 -17.72
C PHE A 4 39.10 1.21 -17.55
N ALA A 5 38.92 0.78 -16.30
CA ALA A 5 37.85 -0.11 -15.90
C ALA A 5 36.51 0.66 -15.98
N ASP A 6 35.56 0.15 -16.75
CA ASP A 6 34.17 0.56 -16.69
C ASP A 6 33.62 0.20 -15.29
N VAL A 7 33.46 1.21 -14.45
CA VAL A 7 32.71 1.11 -13.20
C VAL A 7 31.24 1.16 -13.57
N SER A 8 30.65 -0.03 -13.78
CA SER A 8 29.20 -0.18 -13.85
C SER A 8 28.61 0.24 -12.51
N SER A 9 27.74 1.26 -12.55
CA SER A 9 27.01 1.74 -11.38
C SER A 9 26.00 0.65 -10.97
N ALA A 10 26.24 0.04 -9.81
CA ALA A 10 25.24 -0.80 -9.16
C ALA A 10 24.07 0.10 -8.73
N GLN A 11 23.04 0.17 -9.57
CA GLN A 11 21.73 0.62 -9.12
C GLN A 11 21.29 -0.38 -8.05
N ALA A 12 21.08 0.10 -6.82
CA ALA A 12 20.48 -0.70 -5.77
C ALA A 12 19.04 -1.03 -6.21
N GLN A 13 18.89 -2.16 -6.91
CA GLN A 13 17.58 -2.73 -7.19
C GLN A 13 16.96 -3.06 -5.84
N VAL A 14 15.88 -2.36 -5.52
CA VAL A 14 15.02 -2.73 -4.40
C VAL A 14 14.60 -4.17 -4.66
N ALA A 15 15.11 -5.10 -3.87
CA ALA A 15 14.79 -6.52 -4.03
C ALA A 15 13.31 -6.71 -3.68
N CYS A 16 12.45 -6.61 -4.67
CA CYS A 16 11.02 -6.76 -4.52
C CYS A 16 10.69 -8.18 -4.04
N HIS A 17 9.79 -8.26 -3.07
CA HIS A 17 9.39 -9.50 -2.43
C HIS A 17 7.90 -9.39 -2.07
N GLU A 18 7.14 -10.48 -2.22
CA GLU A 18 5.67 -10.49 -2.02
C GLU A 18 5.21 -10.04 -0.63
N GLY A 19 6.07 -10.18 0.38
CA GLY A 19 5.80 -9.73 1.75
C GLY A 19 6.27 -8.31 2.05
N THR A 20 6.67 -7.53 1.06
CA THR A 20 7.26 -6.20 1.28
C THR A 20 6.78 -5.21 0.23
N LEU A 21 6.05 -4.19 0.70
CA LEU A 21 5.64 -3.06 -0.11
C LEU A 21 6.48 -1.84 0.27
N PHE A 22 6.88 -1.07 -0.74
CA PHE A 22 7.51 0.21 -0.54
C PHE A 22 6.57 1.34 -0.96
N ILE A 23 6.61 2.46 -0.25
CA ILE A 23 5.95 3.71 -0.68
C ILE A 23 7.04 4.74 -0.91
N ARG A 24 7.14 5.24 -2.15
CA ARG A 24 8.01 6.35 -2.51
C ARG A 24 7.23 7.65 -2.44
N LYS A 25 7.67 8.56 -1.58
CA LYS A 25 7.10 9.89 -1.41
C LYS A 25 7.40 10.74 -2.65
N HIS A 26 6.38 11.38 -3.19
CA HIS A 26 6.52 12.13 -4.44
C HIS A 26 7.28 13.46 -4.26
N ASP A 27 7.22 14.04 -3.05
CA ASP A 27 7.80 15.34 -2.73
C ASP A 27 9.29 15.26 -2.37
N THR A 28 9.69 14.24 -1.62
CA THR A 28 11.08 14.06 -1.16
C THR A 28 11.85 12.97 -1.89
N GLY A 29 11.15 12.03 -2.54
CA GLY A 29 11.74 10.80 -3.09
C GLY A 29 12.12 9.76 -2.02
N GLU A 30 11.87 10.05 -0.73
CA GLU A 30 12.07 9.10 0.36
C GLU A 30 11.22 7.84 0.14
N THR A 31 11.77 6.68 0.51
CA THR A 31 11.07 5.41 0.37
C THR A 31 10.88 4.75 1.72
N LEU A 32 9.62 4.51 2.10
CA LEU A 32 9.24 3.80 3.32
C LEU A 32 8.97 2.32 3.00
N ARG A 33 9.27 1.44 3.95
CA ARG A 33 9.13 -0.01 3.78
C ARG A 33 8.11 -0.59 4.76
N PHE A 34 7.11 -1.29 4.22
CA PHE A 34 6.08 -1.99 4.99
C PHE A 34 6.16 -3.50 4.79
N MET A 35 5.93 -4.25 5.86
CA MET A 35 5.63 -5.68 5.77
C MET A 35 4.15 -5.84 5.44
N VAL A 36 3.82 -6.57 4.38
CA VAL A 36 2.42 -6.71 3.94
C VAL A 36 1.98 -8.16 3.86
N ALA A 37 0.73 -8.40 4.26
CA ALA A 37 -0.01 -9.57 3.82
C ALA A 37 -0.78 -9.21 2.55
N VAL A 38 -0.64 -10.01 1.50
CA VAL A 38 -1.36 -9.80 0.23
C VAL A 38 -2.70 -10.54 0.26
N VAL A 39 -3.77 -9.85 -0.11
CA VAL A 39 -5.11 -10.43 -0.27
C VAL A 39 -5.66 -10.14 -1.66
N ASP A 40 -5.74 -11.18 -2.48
CA ASP A 40 -6.06 -11.12 -3.91
C ASP A 40 -7.36 -11.87 -4.30
N THR A 41 -7.91 -12.68 -3.39
CA THR A 41 -9.20 -13.37 -3.61
C THR A 41 -10.38 -12.54 -3.09
N VAL A 42 -11.58 -12.75 -3.63
CA VAL A 42 -12.81 -12.10 -3.12
C VAL A 42 -13.03 -12.41 -1.64
N GLN A 43 -12.79 -13.66 -1.23
CA GLN A 43 -12.99 -14.13 0.14
C GLN A 43 -11.99 -13.52 1.12
N THR A 44 -10.70 -13.50 0.76
CA THR A 44 -9.66 -12.91 1.62
C THR A 44 -9.81 -11.39 1.72
N ARG A 45 -10.20 -10.71 0.65
CA ARG A 45 -10.52 -9.27 0.67
C ARG A 45 -11.76 -8.96 1.51
N ALA A 46 -12.81 -9.78 1.45
CA ALA A 46 -14.00 -9.57 2.27
C ALA A 46 -13.73 -9.71 3.78
N GLN A 47 -12.75 -10.52 4.17
CA GLN A 47 -12.30 -10.67 5.56
C GLN A 47 -11.38 -9.52 5.99
N GLY A 48 -10.40 -9.14 5.17
CA GLY A 48 -9.46 -8.07 5.50
C GLY A 48 -8.78 -8.26 6.87
N LEU A 49 -8.66 -7.16 7.62
CA LEU A 49 -8.11 -7.13 8.99
C LEU A 49 -9.14 -7.38 10.10
N MET A 50 -10.30 -7.98 9.79
CA MET A 50 -11.29 -8.36 10.81
C MET A 50 -10.66 -9.24 11.90
N PHE A 51 -11.03 -8.96 13.15
CA PHE A 51 -10.58 -9.66 14.37
C PHE A 51 -9.08 -9.57 14.68
N VAL A 52 -8.30 -8.75 13.97
CA VAL A 52 -6.89 -8.49 14.30
C VAL A 52 -6.82 -7.48 15.44
N PRO A 53 -6.30 -7.86 16.63
CA PRO A 53 -6.34 -6.98 17.82
C PRO A 53 -5.20 -5.96 17.87
N GLN A 54 -4.12 -6.18 17.11
CA GLN A 54 -2.95 -5.30 17.04
C GLN A 54 -2.15 -5.59 15.77
N MET A 55 -1.47 -4.58 15.23
CA MET A 55 -0.59 -4.69 14.07
C MET A 55 0.67 -3.84 14.28
N PRO A 56 1.88 -4.33 13.90
CA PRO A 56 3.11 -3.53 13.98
C PRO A 56 3.03 -2.23 13.14
N ASP A 57 3.74 -1.18 13.57
CA ASP A 57 3.67 0.16 12.95
C ASP A 57 3.98 0.17 11.45
N MET A 58 4.98 -0.59 11.02
CA MET A 58 5.39 -0.71 9.60
C MET A 58 4.86 -2.00 8.98
N ALA A 59 3.62 -2.34 9.28
CA ALA A 59 2.91 -3.47 8.68
C ALA A 59 1.55 -3.04 8.13
N GLY A 60 1.03 -3.85 7.20
CA GLY A 60 -0.26 -3.60 6.58
C GLY A 60 -0.80 -4.80 5.83
N MET A 61 -1.95 -4.58 5.20
CA MET A 61 -2.58 -5.54 4.30
C MET A 61 -2.77 -4.91 2.92
N LEU A 62 -2.23 -5.55 1.88
CA LEU A 62 -2.34 -5.11 0.49
C LEU A 62 -3.47 -5.87 -0.20
N PHE A 63 -4.52 -5.16 -0.56
CA PHE A 63 -5.63 -5.65 -1.37
C PHE A 63 -5.26 -5.46 -2.83
N VAL A 64 -5.30 -6.55 -3.60
CA VAL A 64 -5.01 -6.55 -5.04
C VAL A 64 -6.29 -6.88 -5.81
N TYR A 65 -6.59 -6.09 -6.83
CA TYR A 65 -7.70 -6.34 -7.75
C TYR A 65 -7.17 -6.74 -9.13
N ASP A 66 -7.86 -7.69 -9.78
CA ASP A 66 -7.49 -8.18 -11.12
C ASP A 66 -7.58 -7.09 -12.20
N ALA A 67 -8.46 -6.11 -11.98
CA ALA A 67 -8.67 -4.95 -12.83
C ALA A 67 -8.97 -3.71 -11.97
N PRO A 68 -8.85 -2.49 -12.52
CA PRO A 68 -9.23 -1.28 -11.82
C PRO A 68 -10.74 -1.25 -11.53
N GLU A 69 -11.11 -0.94 -10.29
CA GLU A 69 -12.47 -0.96 -9.78
C GLU A 69 -12.83 0.37 -9.08
N SER A 70 -14.01 0.41 -8.46
CA SER A 70 -14.44 1.46 -7.54
C SER A 70 -14.85 0.85 -6.20
N PRO A 71 -13.89 0.29 -5.44
CA PRO A 71 -14.19 -0.46 -4.24
C PRO A 71 -14.72 0.46 -3.15
N SER A 72 -15.52 -0.13 -2.26
CA SER A 72 -15.98 0.51 -1.04
C SER A 72 -15.67 -0.40 0.13
N PHE A 73 -15.09 0.18 1.18
CA PHE A 73 -14.69 -0.52 2.39
C PHE A 73 -15.63 -0.17 3.56
N TRP A 74 -15.46 -0.88 4.65
CA TRP A 74 -16.12 -0.68 5.94
C TRP A 74 -15.25 -1.29 7.03
N MET A 75 -15.61 -1.07 8.30
CA MET A 75 -14.84 -1.53 9.46
C MET A 75 -15.58 -2.62 10.25
N ARG A 76 -16.55 -3.32 9.63
CA ARG A 76 -17.27 -4.43 10.26
C ARG A 76 -16.26 -5.42 10.85
N ASN A 77 -16.36 -5.70 12.14
CA ASN A 77 -15.47 -6.61 12.89
C ASN A 77 -13.96 -6.25 12.92
N THR A 78 -13.56 -5.08 12.45
CA THR A 78 -12.17 -4.60 12.56
C THR A 78 -11.97 -3.93 13.92
N LEU A 79 -10.95 -4.36 14.68
CA LEU A 79 -10.75 -3.99 16.09
C LEU A 79 -9.82 -2.79 16.30
N ILE A 80 -8.99 -2.48 15.30
CA ILE A 80 -8.03 -1.38 15.32
C ILE A 80 -8.44 -0.29 14.32
N PRO A 81 -8.15 0.99 14.59
CA PRO A 81 -8.35 2.04 13.59
C PRO A 81 -7.40 1.81 12.43
N LEU A 82 -7.81 2.17 11.21
CA LEU A 82 -7.02 1.96 10.00
C LEU A 82 -6.97 3.21 9.13
N ASP A 83 -5.84 3.41 8.46
CA ASP A 83 -5.76 4.29 7.30
C ASP A 83 -5.85 3.41 6.04
N MET A 84 -6.60 3.87 5.03
CA MET A 84 -6.79 3.18 3.75
C MET A 84 -6.21 4.03 2.63
N LEU A 85 -5.14 3.53 2.00
CA LEU A 85 -4.46 4.19 0.89
C LEU A 85 -4.89 3.52 -0.41
N PHE A 86 -5.66 4.24 -1.24
CA PHE A 86 -6.22 3.75 -2.49
C PHE A 86 -5.30 4.13 -3.66
N ALA A 87 -4.86 3.14 -4.44
CA ALA A 87 -3.89 3.32 -5.50
C ALA A 87 -4.40 2.89 -6.88
N ALA A 88 -3.98 3.65 -7.89
CA ALA A 88 -4.23 3.39 -9.31
C ALA A 88 -3.37 2.22 -9.84
N PRO A 89 -3.60 1.74 -11.08
CA PRO A 89 -2.88 0.60 -11.67
C PRO A 89 -1.36 0.73 -11.75
N ASP A 90 -0.85 1.95 -11.82
CA ASP A 90 0.58 2.28 -11.81
C ASP A 90 1.17 2.40 -10.40
N GLY A 91 0.34 2.24 -9.36
CA GLY A 91 0.72 2.34 -7.97
C GLY A 91 0.60 3.74 -7.38
N GLU A 92 0.18 4.76 -8.14
CA GLU A 92 -0.04 6.11 -7.59
C GLU A 92 -1.18 6.09 -6.56
N ILE A 93 -0.92 6.56 -5.34
CA ILE A 93 -1.93 6.76 -4.31
C ILE A 93 -2.79 7.95 -4.72
N THR A 94 -4.05 7.68 -5.03
CA THR A 94 -5.02 8.68 -5.48
C THR A 94 -5.82 9.28 -4.32
N ARG A 95 -5.97 8.53 -3.24
CA ARG A 95 -6.74 8.93 -2.07
C ARG A 95 -6.24 8.22 -0.82
N ILE A 96 -6.28 8.93 0.30
CA ILE A 96 -6.09 8.36 1.63
C ILE A 96 -7.36 8.65 2.43
N HIS A 97 -7.89 7.62 3.10
CA HIS A 97 -8.90 7.79 4.14
C HIS A 97 -8.26 7.45 5.48
N GLU A 98 -8.12 8.46 6.33
CA GLU A 98 -7.43 8.35 7.60
C GLU A 98 -8.40 8.03 8.73
N ASN A 99 -7.91 7.29 9.73
CA ASN A 99 -8.60 7.03 10.99
C ASN A 99 -10.00 6.44 10.83
N ALA A 100 -10.15 5.44 9.96
CA ALA A 100 -11.36 4.64 9.86
C ALA A 100 -11.71 4.04 11.23
N ILE A 101 -13.00 4.11 11.59
CA ILE A 101 -13.44 3.86 12.97
C ILE A 101 -13.75 2.36 13.16
N PRO A 102 -13.16 1.68 14.16
CA PRO A 102 -13.47 0.28 14.47
C PRO A 102 -14.97 0.01 14.57
N HIS A 103 -15.43 -1.10 13.98
CA HIS A 103 -16.83 -1.53 13.92
C HIS A 103 -17.80 -0.63 13.13
N ASP A 104 -17.36 0.49 12.54
CA ASP A 104 -18.23 1.34 11.73
C ASP A 104 -18.51 0.70 10.36
N GLU A 105 -19.79 0.47 10.07
CA GLU A 105 -20.24 -0.12 8.80
C GLU A 105 -20.57 0.94 7.74
N THR A 106 -20.35 2.21 8.03
CA THR A 106 -20.49 3.29 7.06
C THR A 106 -19.53 3.05 5.90
N ALA A 107 -20.08 3.05 4.68
CA ALA A 107 -19.30 2.82 3.47
C ALA A 107 -18.21 3.88 3.29
N ILE A 108 -16.99 3.43 3.01
CA ILE A 108 -15.81 4.26 2.70
C ILE A 108 -15.48 4.04 1.21
N PRO A 109 -15.93 4.91 0.30
CA PRO A 109 -15.65 4.77 -1.12
C PRO A 109 -14.18 5.09 -1.42
N GLY A 110 -13.49 4.21 -2.14
CA GLY A 110 -12.10 4.43 -2.57
C GLY A 110 -11.97 5.46 -3.69
N GLY A 111 -13.01 5.59 -4.51
CA GLY A 111 -12.98 6.36 -5.76
C GLY A 111 -12.84 5.46 -6.99
N PRO A 112 -12.86 6.04 -8.20
CA PRO A 112 -12.71 5.29 -9.44
C PRO A 112 -11.26 4.88 -9.70
N ASN A 113 -11.07 3.88 -10.58
CA ASN A 113 -9.77 3.46 -11.09
C ASN A 113 -8.79 3.01 -9.99
N VAL A 114 -9.29 2.35 -8.95
CA VAL A 114 -8.47 1.79 -7.87
C VAL A 114 -8.18 0.33 -8.20
N GLN A 115 -6.91 -0.05 -8.21
CA GLN A 115 -6.50 -1.45 -8.37
C GLN A 115 -5.82 -2.02 -7.12
N TYR A 116 -5.31 -1.15 -6.25
CA TYR A 116 -4.63 -1.56 -5.02
C TYR A 116 -5.15 -0.75 -3.85
N VAL A 117 -5.27 -1.39 -2.68
CA VAL A 117 -5.56 -0.68 -1.43
C VAL A 117 -4.60 -1.20 -0.37
N LEU A 118 -3.92 -0.29 0.33
CA LEU A 118 -3.11 -0.64 1.49
C LEU A 118 -3.84 -0.18 2.75
N GLU A 119 -4.15 -1.13 3.63
CA GLU A 119 -4.58 -0.84 5.01
C GLU A 119 -3.36 -0.84 5.94
N ILE A 120 -3.17 0.25 6.69
CA ILE A 120 -2.16 0.40 7.76
C ILE A 120 -2.84 0.88 9.05
N ASN A 121 -2.10 0.91 10.17
CA ASN A 121 -2.62 1.43 11.44
C ASN A 121 -3.14 2.88 11.28
N GLY A 122 -4.27 3.18 11.92
CA GLY A 122 -4.89 4.51 11.89
C GLY A 122 -3.94 5.60 12.41
N GLY A 123 -3.85 6.70 11.67
CA GLY A 123 -2.98 7.84 11.94
C GLY A 123 -1.52 7.66 11.50
N ALA A 124 -1.16 6.50 10.93
CA ALA A 124 0.18 6.27 10.42
C ALA A 124 0.46 7.08 9.15
N ALA A 125 -0.55 7.31 8.29
CA ALA A 125 -0.40 8.13 7.09
C ALA A 125 0.02 9.56 7.45
N GLU A 126 -0.68 10.21 8.37
CA GLU A 126 -0.33 11.53 8.91
C GLU A 126 1.08 11.52 9.54
N ALA A 127 1.36 10.56 10.41
CA ALA A 127 2.63 10.50 11.15
C ALA A 127 3.86 10.32 10.23
N LEU A 128 3.69 9.61 9.11
CA LEU A 128 4.73 9.38 8.10
C LEU A 128 4.72 10.45 6.99
N GLY A 129 3.74 11.35 7.01
CA GLY A 129 3.50 12.36 5.99
C GLY A 129 3.24 11.76 4.61
N LEU A 130 2.45 10.68 4.55
CA LEU A 130 1.99 10.08 3.31
C LEU A 130 0.85 10.92 2.71
N THR A 131 0.85 11.05 1.39
CA THR A 131 -0.10 11.91 0.67
C THR A 131 -0.51 11.30 -0.66
N ALA A 132 -1.60 11.81 -1.25
CA ALA A 132 -1.92 11.51 -2.64
C ALA A 132 -0.78 11.98 -3.57
N GLY A 133 -0.45 11.17 -4.57
CA GLY A 133 0.71 11.33 -5.45
C GLY A 133 1.90 10.44 -5.08
N ASP A 134 1.97 9.95 -3.84
CA ASP A 134 2.97 8.96 -3.43
C ASP A 134 2.76 7.64 -4.19
N HIS A 135 3.82 6.85 -4.37
CA HIS A 135 3.77 5.66 -5.23
C HIS A 135 4.08 4.37 -4.47
N MET A 136 3.18 3.40 -4.59
CA MET A 136 3.39 2.03 -4.14
C MET A 136 4.30 1.26 -5.11
N ILE A 137 5.22 0.49 -4.55
CA ILE A 137 6.15 -0.38 -5.29
C ILE A 137 6.05 -1.79 -4.67
N HIS A 138 5.62 -2.75 -5.49
CA HIS A 138 5.36 -4.14 -5.06
C HIS A 138 5.35 -5.06 -6.31
N PRO A 139 5.76 -6.35 -6.22
CA PRO A 139 5.66 -7.30 -7.33
C PRO A 139 4.29 -7.35 -8.04
N SER A 140 3.20 -7.16 -7.30
CA SER A 140 1.84 -7.14 -7.85
C SER A 140 1.51 -5.89 -8.68
N ILE A 141 2.35 -4.84 -8.64
CA ILE A 141 2.18 -3.58 -9.37
C ILE A 141 3.12 -3.62 -10.58
N ALA A 142 2.52 -3.69 -11.77
CA ALA A 142 3.23 -3.92 -13.01
C ALA A 142 4.32 -2.86 -13.25
N GLY A 143 5.56 -3.30 -13.41
CA GLY A 143 6.70 -2.44 -13.75
C GLY A 143 7.24 -1.57 -12.62
N SER A 144 6.71 -1.69 -11.40
CA SER A 144 7.17 -0.88 -10.25
C SER A 144 8.53 -1.34 -9.68
N CYS A 145 8.89 -2.61 -9.90
CA CYS A 145 10.06 -3.28 -9.33
C CYS A 145 11.31 -3.30 -10.22
N ASN A 146 11.39 -2.40 -11.20
CA ASN A 146 12.43 -2.39 -12.23
C ASN A 146 13.61 -1.47 -11.88
#